data_AF-A0A8T6M8I9-F1
#
_entry.id   AF-A0A8T6M8I9-F1
#
_cell.length_a   1.000
_cell.length_b   1.000
_cell.length_c   1.000
_cell.angle_alpha   90.00
_cell.angle_beta   90.00
_cell.angle_gamma   90.00
#
_symmetry.space_group_name_H-M   'P 1'
#
loop_
_entity.id
_entity.type
_entity.pdbx_description
1 polymer ?
#
loop_
_entity_poly.entity_id
_entity_poly.type
_entity_poly.pdbx_seq_one_letter_code
_entity_poly.pdbx_strand_id
1 'polypeptide(L)'
;MVKIDNYYRVIASTFGISYIIGIIIAFIYASRGDILITEGSNFIQNLSLTSAIYFKQTIYEIFNNSLDLFFTPFAYLTIGIQYAYIHVELLTSSFLGQVKLLVQLIPQFLFFISYIIFSTLGIKTLLLIVKIFLNNLIIKEDKYKIRAIFFTKQDIKLFYIALISIMVGAIIQTHLIKILFIFFINLRSIAYVLIVIIFILIILASGYITIKTIKEFLKKYKKEKI
;
A
#
# COMPACT_ATOMS: atom_id res chain seq x y z
N MET A 1 5.84 9.96 -20.50
CA MET A 1 5.22 8.75 -19.91
C MET A 1 6.26 8.02 -19.08
N VAL A 2 6.03 7.85 -17.76
CA VAL A 2 6.96 7.15 -16.85
C VAL A 2 6.89 5.64 -17.13
N LYS A 3 8.00 5.00 -17.49
CA LYS A 3 8.02 3.53 -17.64
C LYS A 3 8.25 2.93 -16.26
N ILE A 4 7.26 2.20 -15.74
CA ILE A 4 7.37 1.53 -14.44
C ILE A 4 8.15 0.22 -14.63
N ASP A 5 9.30 0.14 -13.96
CA ASP A 5 10.19 -1.01 -13.87
C ASP A 5 9.50 -2.21 -13.17
N ASN A 6 9.95 -3.42 -13.44
CA ASN A 6 9.40 -4.67 -12.93
C ASN A 6 9.43 -4.74 -11.40
N TYR A 7 10.42 -4.14 -10.72
CA TYR A 7 10.47 -4.13 -9.25
C TYR A 7 9.21 -3.51 -8.63
N TYR A 8 8.77 -2.35 -9.14
CA TYR A 8 7.54 -1.71 -8.67
C TYR A 8 6.30 -2.56 -8.94
N ARG A 9 6.26 -3.27 -10.08
CA ARG A 9 5.15 -4.19 -10.40
C ARG A 9 5.12 -5.38 -9.44
N VAL A 10 6.27 -5.94 -9.11
CA VAL A 10 6.40 -7.06 -8.17
C VAL A 10 5.96 -6.64 -6.77
N ILE A 11 6.38 -5.46 -6.30
CA ILE A 11 5.95 -4.97 -4.99
C ILE A 11 4.45 -4.65 -4.96
N ALA A 12 3.93 -3.96 -5.99
CA ALA A 12 2.51 -3.66 -6.07
C ALA A 12 1.64 -4.95 -6.13
N SER A 13 2.07 -5.96 -6.89
CA SER A 13 1.37 -7.24 -6.98
C SER A 13 1.45 -8.04 -5.68
N THR A 14 2.62 -8.14 -5.05
CA THR A 14 2.78 -8.85 -3.78
C THR A 14 2.04 -8.17 -2.63
N PHE A 15 2.00 -6.84 -2.61
CA PHE A 15 1.11 -6.09 -1.73
C PHE A 15 -0.36 -6.45 -2.00
N GLY A 16 -0.79 -6.39 -3.27
CA GLY A 16 -2.16 -6.72 -3.66
C GLY A 16 -2.58 -8.13 -3.25
N ILE A 17 -1.70 -9.11 -3.39
CA ILE A 17 -1.90 -10.49 -2.89
C ILE A 17 -2.05 -10.49 -1.36
N SER A 18 -1.13 -9.86 -0.63
CA SER A 18 -1.18 -9.82 0.83
C SER A 18 -2.47 -9.17 1.35
N TYR A 19 -2.94 -8.12 0.68
CA TYR A 19 -4.20 -7.45 0.96
C TYR A 19 -5.40 -8.37 0.70
N ILE A 20 -5.44 -9.09 -0.42
CA ILE A 20 -6.52 -10.06 -0.71
C ILE A 20 -6.54 -11.19 0.32
N ILE A 21 -5.38 -11.73 0.68
CA ILE A 21 -5.28 -12.76 1.73
C ILE A 21 -5.83 -12.22 3.05
N GLY A 22 -5.43 -11.01 3.44
CA GLY A 22 -5.96 -10.34 4.63
C GLY A 22 -7.48 -10.17 4.59
N ILE A 23 -8.05 -9.81 3.44
CA ILE A 23 -9.51 -9.66 3.27
C ILE A 23 -10.21 -11.00 3.54
N ILE A 24 -9.73 -12.08 2.91
CA ILE A 24 -10.34 -13.41 3.04
C ILE A 24 -10.33 -13.86 4.51
N ILE A 25 -9.17 -13.72 5.17
CA ILE A 25 -9.02 -14.13 6.57
C ILE A 25 -9.92 -13.26 7.47
N ALA A 26 -9.92 -11.94 7.28
CA ALA A 26 -10.74 -11.02 8.06
C ALA A 26 -12.25 -11.31 7.92
N PHE A 27 -12.73 -11.63 6.71
CA PHE A 27 -14.12 -12.04 6.51
C PHE A 27 -14.47 -13.34 7.26
N ILE A 28 -13.55 -14.32 7.29
CA ILE A 28 -13.75 -15.55 8.04
C ILE A 28 -13.92 -15.25 9.53
N TYR A 29 -13.05 -14.43 10.11
CA TYR A 29 -13.17 -14.02 11.53
C TYR A 29 -14.44 -13.21 11.80
N ALA A 30 -14.75 -12.21 10.96
CA ALA A 30 -15.98 -11.42 11.09
C ALA A 30 -17.24 -12.30 11.03
N SER A 31 -17.24 -13.34 10.18
CA SER A 31 -18.36 -14.29 10.06
C SER A 31 -18.54 -15.17 11.30
N ARG A 32 -17.49 -15.35 12.11
CA ARG A 32 -17.51 -16.09 13.38
C ARG A 32 -17.93 -15.23 14.57
N GLY A 33 -18.13 -13.93 14.37
CA GLY A 33 -18.42 -12.98 15.46
C GLY A 33 -17.19 -12.65 16.30
N ASP A 34 -15.99 -13.07 15.88
CA ASP A 34 -14.76 -12.75 16.58
C ASP A 34 -14.45 -11.25 16.40
N ILE A 35 -14.36 -10.53 17.52
CA ILE A 35 -13.88 -9.14 17.51
C ILE A 35 -12.38 -9.18 17.31
N LEU A 36 -11.95 -8.83 16.09
CA LEU A 36 -10.54 -8.64 15.79
C LEU A 36 -10.06 -7.38 16.54
N ILE A 37 -9.30 -7.59 17.62
CA ILE A 37 -8.64 -6.49 18.34
C ILE A 37 -7.45 -6.06 17.49
N THR A 38 -7.70 -5.14 16.57
CA THR A 38 -6.67 -4.33 15.93
C THR A 38 -6.27 -3.21 16.88
N GLU A 39 -4.98 -3.11 17.23
CA GLU A 39 -4.47 -1.90 17.91
C GLU A 39 -4.87 -0.68 17.06
N GLY A 40 -5.74 0.20 17.59
CA GLY A 40 -6.28 1.34 16.84
C GLY A 40 -7.80 1.33 16.58
N SER A 41 -8.52 0.24 16.86
CA SER A 41 -9.97 0.12 16.58
C SER A 41 -10.90 0.52 17.73
N ASN A 42 -10.37 1.05 18.83
CA ASN A 42 -11.19 1.47 19.97
C ASN A 42 -12.30 2.43 19.51
N PHE A 43 -13.53 2.20 20.00
CA PHE A 43 -14.71 3.03 19.69
C PHE A 43 -14.44 4.55 19.83
N ILE A 44 -13.58 4.94 20.78
CA ILE A 44 -13.11 6.32 21.00
C ILE A 44 -12.20 6.83 19.85
N GLN A 45 -11.35 5.97 19.27
CA GLN A 45 -10.63 6.26 18.02
C GLN A 45 -11.54 6.16 16.79
N ASN A 46 -12.69 5.49 16.87
CA ASN A 46 -13.74 5.55 15.85
C ASN A 46 -14.51 6.87 15.86
N LEU A 47 -14.66 7.50 17.03
CA LEU A 47 -15.10 8.89 17.19
C LEU A 47 -14.05 9.92 16.75
N SER A 48 -12.81 9.52 16.47
CA SER A 48 -11.68 10.43 16.16
C SER A 48 -11.84 11.26 14.87
N LEU A 49 -12.84 10.99 14.02
CA LEU A 49 -13.25 11.91 12.96
C LEU A 49 -13.64 13.30 13.50
N THR A 50 -13.95 13.41 14.80
CA THR A 50 -14.19 14.68 15.50
C THR A 50 -12.94 15.31 16.11
N SER A 51 -11.91 14.50 16.42
CA SER A 51 -10.67 15.00 17.04
C SER A 51 -9.86 15.87 16.08
N ALA A 52 -9.01 16.75 16.62
CA ALA A 52 -8.11 17.56 15.81
C ALA A 52 -6.96 16.67 15.29
N ILE A 53 -6.92 16.45 13.98
CA ILE A 53 -5.79 15.77 13.34
C ILE A 53 -4.76 16.85 12.98
N TYR A 54 -3.62 16.85 13.70
CA TYR A 54 -2.56 17.82 13.46
C TYR A 54 -1.73 17.43 12.24
N PHE A 55 -1.69 18.31 11.24
CA PHE A 55 -0.94 18.11 9.99
C PHE A 55 0.52 17.69 10.21
N LYS A 56 1.21 18.30 11.18
CA LYS A 56 2.59 17.96 11.54
C LYS A 56 2.72 16.51 12.01
N GLN A 57 1.78 16.04 12.82
CA GLN A 57 1.79 14.68 13.36
C GLN A 57 1.51 13.66 12.24
N THR A 58 0.53 13.95 11.38
CA THR A 58 0.19 13.10 10.23
C THR A 58 1.38 12.96 9.27
N ILE A 59 2.06 14.05 8.92
CA ILE A 59 3.26 13.98 8.09
C ILE A 59 4.35 13.13 8.76
N TYR A 60 4.60 13.34 10.04
CA TYR A 60 5.65 12.61 10.77
C TYR A 60 5.38 11.11 10.81
N GLU A 61 4.14 10.72 11.11
CA GLU A 61 3.72 9.32 11.15
C GLU A 61 3.85 8.64 9.78
N ILE A 62 3.35 9.27 8.72
CA ILE A 62 3.40 8.70 7.36
C ILE A 62 4.84 8.62 6.86
N PHE A 63 5.66 9.63 7.16
CA PHE A 63 7.06 9.65 6.77
C PHE A 63 7.84 8.55 7.50
N ASN A 64 7.62 8.38 8.81
CA ASN A 64 8.22 7.29 9.58
C ASN A 64 7.80 5.92 9.05
N ASN A 65 6.50 5.69 8.83
CA ASN A 65 6.03 4.43 8.26
C ASN A 65 6.64 4.16 6.87
N SER A 66 6.81 5.21 6.05
CA SER A 66 7.46 5.10 4.74
C SER A 66 8.94 4.79 4.84
N LEU A 67 9.64 5.34 5.84
CA LEU A 67 11.03 5.03 6.14
C LEU A 67 11.18 3.60 6.69
N ASP A 68 10.31 3.18 7.59
CA ASP A 68 10.33 1.81 8.14
C ASP A 68 10.15 0.78 7.04
N LEU A 69 9.28 1.06 6.06
CA LEU A 69 9.11 0.27 4.83
C LEU A 69 10.35 0.27 3.93
N PHE A 70 11.09 1.37 3.90
CA PHE A 70 12.34 1.45 3.16
C PHE A 70 13.44 0.63 3.85
N PHE A 71 13.53 0.67 5.18
CA PHE A 71 14.55 -0.02 5.97
C PHE A 71 14.24 -1.50 6.23
N THR A 72 12.96 -1.88 6.21
CA THR A 72 12.50 -3.25 6.51
C THR A 72 11.93 -3.88 5.24
N PRO A 73 12.73 -4.65 4.47
CA PRO A 73 12.26 -5.32 3.27
C PRO A 73 11.06 -6.21 3.60
N PHE A 74 10.06 -6.23 2.71
CA PHE A 74 8.83 -7.01 2.86
C PHE A 74 7.86 -6.58 3.97
N ALA A 75 8.15 -5.55 4.78
CA ALA A 75 7.19 -5.00 5.74
C ALA A 75 5.90 -4.50 5.08
N TYR A 76 5.93 -4.20 3.77
CA TYR A 76 4.74 -3.85 3.02
C TYR A 76 3.72 -4.99 2.92
N LEU A 77 4.12 -6.25 3.09
CA LEU A 77 3.21 -7.40 3.12
C LEU A 77 2.39 -7.43 4.40
N THR A 78 3.03 -7.17 5.55
CA THR A 78 2.33 -7.11 6.85
C THR A 78 1.37 -5.93 6.89
N ILE A 79 1.80 -4.78 6.34
CA ILE A 79 0.94 -3.60 6.19
C ILE A 79 -0.25 -3.89 5.26
N GLY A 80 -0.04 -4.60 4.16
CA GLY A 80 -1.13 -5.00 3.25
C GLY A 80 -2.19 -5.85 3.96
N ILE A 81 -1.77 -6.80 4.79
CA ILE A 81 -2.67 -7.60 5.63
C ILE A 81 -3.40 -6.72 6.65
N GLN A 82 -2.70 -5.85 7.38
CA GLN A 82 -3.29 -4.96 8.37
C GLN A 82 -4.38 -4.05 7.78
N TYR A 83 -4.11 -3.42 6.63
CA TYR A 83 -5.11 -2.60 5.94
C TYR A 83 -6.33 -3.40 5.56
N ALA A 84 -6.15 -4.64 5.09
CA ALA A 84 -7.27 -5.51 4.75
C ALA A 84 -8.18 -5.81 5.96
N TYR A 85 -7.59 -6.08 7.13
CA TYR A 85 -8.35 -6.25 8.37
C TYR A 85 -9.17 -5.01 8.73
N ILE A 86 -8.52 -3.83 8.76
CA ILE A 86 -9.19 -2.56 9.07
C ILE A 86 -10.34 -2.29 8.09
N HIS A 87 -10.09 -2.53 6.81
CA HIS A 87 -11.07 -2.29 5.75
C HIS A 87 -12.27 -3.22 5.86
N VAL A 88 -12.07 -4.52 6.15
CA VAL A 88 -13.17 -5.47 6.36
C VAL A 88 -13.95 -5.14 7.63
N GLU A 89 -13.27 -4.79 8.74
CA GLU A 89 -13.92 -4.39 9.99
C GLU A 89 -14.84 -3.18 9.78
N LEU A 90 -14.36 -2.13 9.11
CA LEU A 90 -15.18 -0.96 8.83
C LEU A 90 -16.30 -1.25 7.84
N LEU A 91 -16.08 -2.15 6.87
CA LEU A 91 -17.10 -2.55 5.89
C LEU A 91 -18.26 -3.30 6.55
N THR A 92 -17.97 -4.19 7.50
CA THR A 92 -18.98 -4.98 8.24
C THR A 92 -19.59 -4.24 9.43
N SER A 93 -19.05 -3.06 9.77
CA SER A 93 -19.57 -2.21 10.83
C SER A 93 -20.84 -1.44 10.45
N SER A 94 -21.36 -0.62 11.37
CA SER A 94 -22.51 0.27 11.14
C SER A 94 -22.30 1.22 9.95
N PHE A 95 -23.40 1.80 9.44
CA PHE A 95 -23.37 2.79 8.36
C PHE A 95 -22.32 3.90 8.58
N LEU A 96 -22.13 4.36 9.83
CA LEU A 96 -21.15 5.39 10.14
C LEU A 96 -19.70 4.92 9.91
N GLY A 97 -19.40 3.66 10.23
CA GLY A 97 -18.10 3.07 9.97
C GLY A 97 -17.85 2.80 8.48
N GLN A 98 -18.90 2.49 7.72
CA GLN A 98 -18.84 2.40 6.26
C GLN A 98 -18.54 3.77 5.63
N VAL A 99 -19.19 4.85 6.06
CA VAL A 99 -18.87 6.22 5.60
C VAL A 99 -17.45 6.60 5.99
N LYS A 100 -17.01 6.22 7.20
CA LYS A 100 -15.62 6.43 7.65
C LYS A 100 -14.63 5.76 6.71
N LEU A 101 -14.87 4.51 6.33
CA LEU A 101 -14.05 3.78 5.36
C LEU A 101 -13.95 4.53 4.03
N LEU A 102 -15.08 4.95 3.46
CA LEU A 102 -15.13 5.68 2.19
C LEU A 102 -14.26 6.94 2.22
N VAL A 103 -14.36 7.70 3.30
CA VAL A 103 -13.63 8.95 3.49
C VAL A 103 -12.14 8.69 3.72
N GLN A 104 -11.79 7.64 4.46
CA GLN A 104 -10.40 7.28 4.74
C GLN A 104 -9.68 6.70 3.52
N LEU A 105 -10.37 6.02 2.60
CA LEU A 105 -9.77 5.45 1.40
C LEU A 105 -9.11 6.51 0.49
N ILE A 106 -9.63 7.75 0.50
CA ILE A 106 -9.11 8.83 -0.34
C ILE A 106 -7.66 9.20 0.00
N PRO A 107 -7.33 9.65 1.23
CA PRO A 107 -5.93 9.91 1.60
C PRO A 107 -5.09 8.62 1.65
N GLN A 108 -5.67 7.49 2.04
CA GLN A 108 -4.95 6.21 2.11
C GLN A 108 -4.45 5.74 0.73
N PHE A 109 -5.18 6.02 -0.34
CA PHE A 109 -4.71 5.73 -1.70
C PHE A 109 -3.43 6.50 -2.06
N LEU A 110 -3.29 7.74 -1.59
CA LEU A 110 -2.10 8.53 -1.84
C LEU A 110 -0.90 8.02 -1.03
N PHE A 111 -1.11 7.67 0.25
CA PHE A 111 -0.05 7.07 1.07
C PHE A 111 0.38 5.72 0.53
N PHE A 112 -0.57 4.95 0.01
CA PHE A 112 -0.28 3.66 -0.62
C PHE A 112 0.70 3.77 -1.81
N ILE A 113 0.55 4.81 -2.65
CA ILE A 113 1.51 5.08 -3.73
C ILE A 113 2.92 5.29 -3.15
N SER A 114 3.03 6.09 -2.09
CA SER A 114 4.30 6.35 -1.42
C SER A 114 4.90 5.07 -0.84
N TYR A 115 4.10 4.22 -0.19
CA TYR A 115 4.55 2.95 0.37
C TYR A 115 5.10 2.00 -0.68
N ILE A 116 4.45 1.85 -1.84
CA ILE A 116 5.00 1.05 -2.95
C ILE A 116 6.36 1.59 -3.38
N ILE A 117 6.47 2.91 -3.53
CA ILE A 117 7.69 3.54 -4.02
C ILE A 117 8.85 3.37 -3.02
N PHE A 118 8.63 3.72 -1.76
CA PHE A 118 9.64 3.60 -0.71
C PHE A 118 10.06 2.14 -0.49
N SER A 119 9.12 1.20 -0.48
CA SER A 119 9.44 -0.24 -0.41
C SER A 119 10.29 -0.68 -1.60
N THR A 120 10.01 -0.18 -2.80
CA THR A 120 10.80 -0.50 -4.00
C THR A 120 12.21 0.04 -3.92
N LEU A 121 12.36 1.28 -3.46
CA LEU A 121 13.68 1.89 -3.26
C LEU A 121 14.47 1.14 -2.17
N GLY A 122 13.80 0.68 -1.11
CA GLY A 122 14.40 -0.16 -0.06
C GLY A 122 14.95 -1.48 -0.61
N ILE A 123 14.14 -2.23 -1.36
CA ILE A 123 14.59 -3.48 -2.00
C ILE A 123 15.76 -3.23 -2.97
N LYS A 124 15.67 -2.18 -3.80
CA LYS A 124 16.76 -1.83 -4.72
C LYS A 124 18.05 -1.47 -3.98
N THR A 125 17.96 -0.79 -2.84
CA THR A 125 19.10 -0.46 -1.98
C THR A 125 19.74 -1.73 -1.43
N LEU A 126 18.94 -2.66 -0.91
CA LEU A 126 19.44 -3.94 -0.38
C LEU A 126 20.13 -4.77 -1.47
N LEU A 127 19.53 -4.87 -2.66
CA LEU A 127 20.14 -5.58 -3.79
C LEU A 127 21.46 -4.95 -4.24
N LEU A 128 21.56 -3.62 -4.19
CA LEU A 128 22.80 -2.92 -4.47
C LEU A 128 23.88 -3.25 -3.43
N ILE A 129 23.54 -3.25 -2.14
CA ILE A 129 24.45 -3.62 -1.05
C ILE A 129 24.94 -5.06 -1.25
N VAL A 130 24.03 -6.01 -1.50
CA VAL A 130 24.37 -7.42 -1.76
C VAL A 130 25.28 -7.55 -2.98
N LYS A 131 25.01 -6.81 -4.07
CA LYS A 131 25.89 -6.77 -5.24
C LYS A 131 27.29 -6.28 -4.88
N ILE A 132 27.40 -5.17 -4.14
CA ILE A 132 28.69 -4.59 -3.74
C ILE A 132 29.46 -5.61 -2.89
N PHE A 133 28.79 -6.24 -1.93
CA PHE A 133 29.36 -7.29 -1.08
C PHE A 133 29.87 -8.47 -1.91
N LEU A 134 29.02 -9.04 -2.78
CA LEU A 134 29.38 -10.19 -3.62
C LEU A 134 30.55 -9.89 -4.56
N ASN A 135 30.51 -8.74 -5.24
CA ASN A 135 31.54 -8.37 -6.22
C ASN A 135 32.89 -7.99 -5.61
N ASN A 136 32.93 -7.57 -4.34
CA ASN A 136 34.16 -7.15 -3.68
C ASN A 136 34.75 -8.24 -2.79
N LEU A 137 33.93 -9.06 -2.14
CA LEU A 137 34.39 -10.02 -1.13
C LEU A 137 34.41 -11.47 -1.63
N ILE A 138 33.47 -11.86 -2.49
CA ILE A 138 33.30 -13.27 -2.90
C ILE A 138 33.80 -13.49 -4.32
N ILE A 139 33.37 -12.65 -5.26
CA ILE A 139 33.67 -12.81 -6.69
C ILE A 139 34.94 -12.03 -7.03
N LYS A 140 36.08 -12.73 -6.98
CA LYS A 140 37.40 -12.13 -7.27
C LYS A 140 37.66 -11.96 -8.77
N GLU A 141 37.09 -12.83 -9.61
CA GLU A 141 37.32 -12.79 -11.05
C GLU A 141 36.34 -11.86 -11.77
N ASP A 142 36.86 -10.91 -12.56
CA ASP A 142 36.07 -9.88 -13.24
C ASP A 142 35.02 -10.44 -14.23
N LYS A 143 35.23 -11.65 -14.75
CA LYS A 143 34.26 -12.31 -15.66
C LYS A 143 32.96 -12.69 -14.95
N TYR A 144 32.98 -12.89 -13.63
CA TYR A 144 31.81 -13.32 -12.85
C TYR A 144 31.12 -12.18 -12.09
N LYS A 145 31.67 -10.95 -12.14
CA LYS A 145 31.10 -9.80 -11.42
C LYS A 145 29.70 -9.47 -11.93
N ILE A 146 28.79 -9.24 -10.99
CA ILE A 146 27.41 -8.84 -11.26
C ILE A 146 27.42 -7.40 -11.80
N ARG A 147 26.96 -7.18 -13.04
CA ARG A 147 26.94 -5.84 -13.69
C ARG A 147 25.58 -5.13 -13.66
N ALA A 148 24.60 -5.67 -12.95
CA ALA A 148 23.24 -5.13 -12.91
C ALA A 148 23.18 -3.67 -12.39
N ILE A 149 22.39 -2.82 -13.04
CA ILE A 149 22.08 -1.45 -12.60
C ILE A 149 20.71 -1.48 -11.93
N PHE A 150 20.64 -1.11 -10.65
CA PHE A 150 19.39 -1.16 -9.87
C PHE A 150 18.63 0.18 -9.85
N PHE A 151 19.35 1.30 -9.84
CA PHE A 151 18.77 2.64 -9.82
C PHE A 151 18.85 3.34 -11.18
N THR A 152 17.78 4.04 -11.53
CA THR A 152 17.59 4.75 -12.79
C THR A 152 17.14 6.19 -12.53
N LYS A 153 17.24 7.06 -13.54
CA LYS A 153 16.71 8.43 -13.45
C LYS A 153 15.20 8.49 -13.18
N GLN A 154 14.47 7.41 -13.46
CA GLN A 154 13.02 7.33 -13.19
C GLN A 154 12.74 7.13 -11.70
N ASP A 155 13.62 6.48 -10.96
CA ASP A 155 13.48 6.28 -9.51
C ASP A 155 13.49 7.62 -8.76
N ILE A 156 14.30 8.60 -9.22
CA ILE A 156 14.31 9.96 -8.67
C ILE A 156 12.96 10.66 -8.89
N LYS A 157 12.37 10.52 -10.08
CA LYS A 157 11.05 11.10 -10.36
C LYS A 157 9.96 10.46 -9.51
N LEU A 158 10.01 9.14 -9.34
CA LEU A 158 9.08 8.39 -8.49
C LEU A 158 9.23 8.80 -7.02
N PHE A 159 10.44 9.03 -6.54
CA PHE A 159 10.68 9.56 -5.20
C PHE A 159 9.97 10.90 -4.96
N TYR A 160 10.08 11.86 -5.90
CA TYR A 160 9.35 13.12 -5.79
C TYR A 160 7.82 12.93 -5.83
N ILE A 161 7.33 12.01 -6.66
CA ILE A 161 5.91 11.66 -6.69
C ILE A 161 5.47 11.12 -5.31
N ALA A 162 6.26 10.26 -4.67
CA ALA A 162 5.97 9.75 -3.34
C ALA A 162 5.89 10.86 -2.29
N LEU A 163 6.80 11.85 -2.32
CA LEU A 163 6.76 12.99 -1.40
C LEU A 163 5.51 13.86 -1.62
N ILE A 164 5.16 14.14 -2.88
CA ILE A 164 3.95 14.89 -3.22
C ILE A 164 2.70 14.13 -2.75
N SER A 165 2.66 12.81 -2.96
CA SER A 165 1.56 11.97 -2.49
C SER A 165 1.39 12.02 -0.96
N ILE A 166 2.49 12.00 -0.18
CA ILE A 166 2.43 12.18 1.28
C ILE A 166 1.83 13.55 1.63
N MET A 167 2.32 14.62 1.00
CA MET A 167 1.83 15.97 1.28
C MET A 167 0.35 16.14 0.96
N VAL A 168 -0.08 15.73 -0.24
CA VAL A 168 -1.48 15.87 -0.67
C VAL A 168 -2.39 14.99 0.19
N GLY A 169 -1.98 13.76 0.48
CA GLY A 169 -2.75 12.87 1.34
C GLY A 169 -2.90 13.43 2.76
N ALA A 170 -1.84 14.01 3.32
CA ALA A 170 -1.88 14.65 4.64
C ALA A 170 -2.84 15.85 4.65
N ILE A 171 -2.82 16.69 3.61
CA ILE A 171 -3.76 17.84 3.48
C ILE A 171 -5.20 17.34 3.46
N ILE A 172 -5.48 16.29 2.67
CA ILE A 172 -6.84 15.71 2.60
C ILE A 172 -7.25 15.17 3.96
N GLN A 173 -6.36 14.41 4.61
CA GLN A 173 -6.64 13.79 5.90
C GLN A 173 -6.88 14.80 7.02
N THR A 174 -6.18 15.94 7.03
CA THR A 174 -6.29 16.91 8.12
C THR A 174 -7.36 17.96 7.89
N HIS A 175 -7.54 18.43 6.64
CA HIS A 175 -8.40 19.58 6.35
C HIS A 175 -9.69 19.22 5.63
N LEU A 176 -9.67 18.21 4.76
CA LEU A 176 -10.83 17.88 3.92
C LEU A 176 -11.67 16.71 4.47
N ILE A 177 -11.09 15.90 5.36
CA ILE A 177 -11.72 14.66 5.83
C ILE A 177 -13.08 14.89 6.49
N LYS A 178 -13.22 15.96 7.29
CA LYS A 178 -14.47 16.30 7.97
C LYS A 178 -15.55 16.75 6.99
N ILE A 179 -15.16 17.53 5.97
CA ILE A 179 -16.05 18.02 4.92
C ILE A 179 -16.57 16.83 4.11
N LEU A 180 -15.67 15.94 3.70
CA LEU A 180 -16.02 14.71 2.98
C LEU A 180 -16.94 13.81 3.81
N PHE A 181 -16.67 13.68 5.11
CA PHE A 181 -17.50 12.88 6.02
C PHE A 181 -18.94 13.40 6.13
N ILE A 182 -19.12 14.71 6.34
CA ILE A 182 -20.46 15.33 6.38
C ILE A 182 -21.17 15.17 5.04
N PHE A 183 -20.44 15.38 3.93
CA PHE A 183 -20.98 15.22 2.58
C PHE A 183 -21.52 13.80 2.33
N PHE A 184 -20.75 12.76 2.67
CA PHE A 184 -21.17 11.37 2.46
C PHE A 184 -22.26 10.90 3.43
N ILE A 185 -22.34 11.45 4.64
CA ILE A 185 -23.50 11.22 5.54
C ILE A 185 -24.80 11.67 4.87
N ASN A 186 -24.79 12.86 4.24
CA ASN A 186 -25.97 13.42 3.58
C ASN A 186 -26.37 12.66 2.30
N LEU A 187 -25.48 11.83 1.76
CA LEU A 187 -25.68 11.03 0.55
C LEU A 187 -25.78 9.52 0.86
N ARG A 188 -26.34 9.16 2.03
CA ARG A 188 -26.50 7.80 2.57
C ARG A 188 -26.54 6.66 1.55
N SER A 189 -27.54 6.65 0.67
CA SER A 189 -27.75 5.56 -0.30
C SER A 189 -26.66 5.50 -1.38
N ILE A 190 -26.14 6.66 -1.79
CA ILE A 190 -25.06 6.77 -2.79
C ILE A 190 -23.72 6.34 -2.18
N ALA A 191 -23.46 6.68 -0.92
CA ALA A 191 -22.23 6.30 -0.23
C ALA A 191 -22.06 4.78 -0.15
N TYR A 192 -23.13 4.03 0.17
CA TYR A 192 -23.08 2.57 0.21
C TYR A 192 -22.76 1.96 -1.16
N VAL A 193 -23.43 2.41 -2.22
CA VAL A 193 -23.17 1.95 -3.59
C VAL A 193 -21.74 2.26 -4.02
N LEU A 194 -21.23 3.46 -3.68
CA LEU A 194 -19.85 3.85 -3.94
C LEU A 194 -18.83 2.95 -3.26
N ILE A 195 -19.03 2.59 -2.00
CA ILE A 195 -18.14 1.69 -1.26
C ILE A 195 -18.07 0.34 -1.96
N VAL A 196 -19.22 -0.24 -2.32
CA VAL A 196 -19.28 -1.53 -3.02
C VAL A 196 -18.53 -1.45 -4.35
N ILE A 197 -18.76 -0.40 -5.15
CA ILE A 197 -18.07 -0.20 -6.42
C ILE A 197 -16.56 -0.07 -6.22
N ILE A 198 -16.12 0.75 -5.27
CA ILE A 198 -14.70 0.96 -4.98
C ILE A 198 -14.03 -0.35 -4.57
N PHE A 199 -14.65 -1.15 -3.71
CA PHE A 199 -14.10 -2.45 -3.31
C PHE A 199 -14.00 -3.43 -4.47
N ILE A 200 -15.04 -3.52 -5.30
CA ILE A 200 -15.01 -4.34 -6.51
C ILE A 200 -13.86 -3.89 -7.43
N LEU A 201 -13.69 -2.58 -7.62
CA LEU A 201 -12.60 -2.03 -8.42
C LEU A 201 -11.22 -2.34 -7.82
N ILE A 202 -11.05 -2.23 -6.50
CA ILE A 202 -9.80 -2.57 -5.80
C ILE A 202 -9.47 -4.05 -5.99
N ILE A 203 -10.45 -4.94 -5.81
CA ILE A 203 -10.29 -6.39 -5.99
C ILE A 203 -9.92 -6.70 -7.45
N LEU A 204 -10.65 -6.15 -8.41
CA LEU A 204 -10.40 -6.35 -9.84
C LEU A 204 -9.03 -5.80 -10.26
N ALA A 205 -8.65 -4.61 -9.80
CA ALA A 205 -7.35 -4.01 -10.10
C ALA A 205 -6.21 -4.83 -9.50
N SER A 206 -6.32 -5.24 -8.23
CA SER A 206 -5.34 -6.09 -7.55
C SER A 206 -5.19 -7.44 -8.27
N GLY A 207 -6.32 -8.08 -8.62
CA GLY A 207 -6.33 -9.33 -9.38
C GLY A 207 -5.73 -9.18 -10.78
N TYR A 208 -6.06 -8.11 -11.51
CA TYR A 208 -5.51 -7.83 -12.83
C TYR A 208 -3.98 -7.65 -12.79
N ILE A 209 -3.48 -6.83 -11.86
CA ILE A 209 -2.04 -6.60 -11.69
C ILE A 209 -1.34 -7.93 -11.38
N THR A 210 -1.89 -8.70 -10.45
CA THR A 210 -1.36 -10.01 -10.05
C THR A 210 -1.28 -10.99 -11.22
N ILE A 211 -2.38 -11.18 -11.95
CA ILE A 211 -2.44 -12.10 -13.10
C ILE A 211 -1.46 -11.67 -14.19
N LYS A 212 -1.37 -10.37 -14.46
CA LYS A 212 -0.45 -9.82 -15.46
C LYS A 212 1.00 -10.11 -15.07
N THR A 213 1.38 -9.86 -13.81
CA THR A 213 2.73 -10.12 -13.31
C THR A 213 3.07 -11.61 -13.37
N ILE A 214 2.16 -12.50 -12.97
CA ILE A 214 2.35 -13.95 -13.07
C ILE A 214 2.52 -14.40 -14.53
N LYS A 215 1.67 -13.92 -15.45
CA LYS A 215 1.77 -14.24 -16.88
C LYS A 215 3.10 -13.77 -17.48
N GLU A 216 3.55 -12.56 -17.16
CA GLU A 216 4.84 -12.03 -17.61
C GLU A 216 6.01 -12.87 -17.07
N PHE A 217 5.95 -13.30 -15.80
CA PHE A 217 6.96 -14.16 -15.18
C PHE A 217 7.03 -15.54 -15.85
N LEU A 218 5.88 -16.21 -16.02
CA LEU A 218 5.79 -17.52 -16.67
C LEU A 218 6.27 -17.47 -18.13
N LYS A 219 5.96 -16.39 -18.85
CA LYS A 219 6.42 -16.20 -20.24
C LYS A 219 7.93 -16.06 -20.32
N LYS A 220 8.56 -15.37 -19.37
CA LYS A 220 10.02 -15.24 -19.29
C LYS A 220 10.67 -16.59 -18.99
N TYR A 221 10.13 -17.34 -18.04
CA TYR A 221 10.62 -18.67 -17.67
C TYR A 221 10.50 -19.70 -18.82
N LYS A 222 9.40 -19.67 -19.59
CA LYS A 222 9.26 -20.51 -20.80
C LYS A 222 10.24 -20.15 -21.91
N LYS A 223 10.59 -18.87 -22.06
CA LYS A 223 11.59 -18.42 -23.06
C LYS A 223 13.03 -18.80 -22.70
N GLU A 224 13.34 -18.97 -21.41
CA GLU A 224 14.68 -19.37 -20.96
C GLU A 224 14.89 -20.90 -21.01
N LYS A 225 13.85 -21.69 -21.28
CA LYS A 225 13.90 -23.16 -21.45
C LYS A 225 13.95 -23.64 -22.91
N ILE A 226 13.99 -22.71 -23.88
CA ILE A 226 14.16 -22.98 -25.32
C ILE A 226 15.51 -22.39 -25.72
#